data_AF-A0A7C4YXT3-F1
#
_entry.id   AF-A0A7C4YXT3-F1
#
_cell.length_a   1.000
_cell.length_b   1.000
_cell.length_c   1.000
_cell.angle_alpha   90.00
_cell.angle_beta   90.00
_cell.angle_gamma   90.00
#
_symmetry.space_group_name_H-M   'P 1'
#
loop_
_entity.id
_entity.type
_entity.pdbx_description
1 polymer ?
#
loop_
_entity_poly.entity_id
_entity_poly.type
_entity_poly.pdbx_seq_one_letter_code
_entity_poly.pdbx_strand_id
1 'polypeptide(L)' 'MNCPKCGTWNPDDKIVCWRCQAELPRPKEQKKRRSPAASWLWMWGIIIILAIVLILQTCSMVTR' A
#
# COMPACT_ATOMS: atom_id res chain seq x y z
N MET A 1 -21.30 -6.87 -13.27
CA MET A 1 -20.78 -7.16 -14.63
C MET A 1 -21.71 -8.05 -15.47
N ASN A 2 -21.60 -8.02 -16.80
CA ASN A 2 -22.37 -8.93 -17.67
C ASN A 2 -21.64 -10.26 -17.86
N CYS A 3 -22.38 -11.37 -17.81
CA CYS A 3 -21.84 -12.72 -18.02
C CYS A 3 -21.31 -12.87 -19.45
N PRO A 4 -20.05 -13.28 -19.66
CA PRO A 4 -19.47 -13.41 -21.00
C PRO A 4 -20.08 -14.58 -21.80
N LYS A 5 -20.74 -15.54 -21.13
CA LYS A 5 -21.35 -16.72 -21.78
C LYS A 5 -22.78 -16.46 -22.29
N CYS A 6 -23.58 -15.69 -21.55
CA CYS A 6 -25.01 -15.53 -21.84
C CYS A 6 -25.52 -14.07 -21.84
N GLY A 7 -24.66 -13.10 -21.55
CA GLY A 7 -25.00 -11.67 -21.55
C GLY A 7 -25.83 -11.19 -20.35
N THR A 8 -26.31 -12.08 -19.47
CA THR A 8 -27.10 -11.67 -18.30
C THR A 8 -26.27 -10.78 -17.36
N TRP A 9 -26.88 -9.76 -16.78
CA TRP A 9 -26.23 -8.94 -15.76
C TRP A 9 -26.12 -9.70 -14.43
N ASN A 10 -24.94 -9.61 -13.80
CA ASN A 10 -24.58 -10.25 -12.56
C ASN A 10 -23.92 -9.23 -11.61
N PRO A 11 -24.19 -9.27 -10.30
CA PRO A 11 -23.43 -8.51 -9.30
C PRO A 11 -21.94 -8.87 -9.30
N ASP A 12 -21.07 -7.94 -8.91
CA ASP A 12 -19.61 -8.11 -9.00
C ASP A 12 -19.04 -9.07 -7.95
N ASP A 13 -19.80 -9.37 -6.89
CA ASP A 13 -19.50 -10.36 -5.85
C ASP A 13 -19.84 -11.80 -6.26
N LYS A 14 -20.55 -12.01 -7.38
CA LYS A 14 -20.92 -13.36 -7.82
C LYS A 14 -19.76 -14.07 -8.52
N ILE A 15 -19.47 -15.28 -8.05
CA ILE A 15 -18.51 -16.19 -8.68
C ILE A 15 -19.18 -17.06 -9.76
N VAL A 16 -20.52 -17.17 -9.74
CA VAL A 16 -21.30 -17.97 -10.68
C VAL A 16 -22.47 -17.16 -11.23
N CYS A 17 -22.71 -17.29 -12.53
CA CYS A 17 -23.84 -16.68 -13.23
C CYS A 17 -25.15 -17.30 -12.72
N TRP A 18 -26.08 -16.47 -12.23
CA TRP A 18 -27.34 -16.94 -11.67
C TRP A 18 -28.30 -17.51 -12.72
N ARG A 19 -28.07 -17.19 -14.00
CA ARG A 19 -28.92 -17.63 -15.12
C ARG A 19 -28.42 -18.91 -15.79
N CYS A 20 -27.14 -18.94 -16.18
CA CYS A 20 -26.57 -20.03 -16.99
C CYS A 20 -25.58 -20.92 -16.23
N GLN A 21 -25.40 -20.69 -14.92
CA GLN A 21 -24.51 -21.46 -14.03
C GLN A 21 -23.02 -21.43 -14.45
N ALA A 22 -22.64 -20.54 -15.37
CA ALA A 22 -21.24 -20.39 -15.78
C ALA A 22 -20.42 -19.68 -14.70
N GLU A 23 -19.17 -20.11 -14.52
CA GLU A 23 -18.21 -19.39 -13.68
C GLU A 23 -17.95 -17.99 -14.23
N LEU A 24 -17.90 -17.02 -13.32
CA LEU A 24 -17.64 -15.63 -13.60
C LEU A 24 -16.20 -15.27 -13.26
N PRO A 25 -15.58 -14.35 -14.02
CA PRO A 25 -14.22 -13.92 -13.75
C PRO A 25 -14.17 -13.21 -12.40
N ARG A 26 -13.35 -13.76 -11.47
CA ARG A 26 -13.14 -13.15 -10.16
C ARG A 26 -12.46 -11.79 -10.32
N PRO A 27 -12.89 -10.75 -9.59
CA PRO A 27 -12.13 -9.51 -9.50
C PRO A 27 -10.71 -9.85 -9.07
N LYS A 28 -9.71 -9.44 -9.86
CA LYS A 28 -8.31 -9.61 -9.47
C LYS A 28 -8.12 -8.82 -8.17
N GLU A 29 -7.74 -9.49 -7.09
CA GLU A 29 -7.37 -8.81 -5.85
C GLU A 29 -6.34 -7.73 -6.22
N GLN A 30 -6.72 -6.47 -5.99
CA GLN A 30 -5.79 -5.38 -6.16
C GLN A 30 -4.71 -5.60 -5.12
N LYS A 31 -3.54 -6.06 -5.58
CA LYS A 31 -2.36 -6.28 -4.75
C LYS A 31 -2.16 -5.03 -3.92
N LYS A 32 -2.50 -5.12 -2.63
CA LYS A 32 -2.46 -4.01 -1.68
C LYS A 32 -1.06 -3.41 -1.80
N ARG A 33 -0.96 -2.19 -2.36
CA ARG A 33 0.32 -1.49 -2.46
C ARG A 33 0.90 -1.49 -1.06
N ARG A 34 2.07 -2.13 -0.88
CA ARG A 34 2.78 -2.13 0.40
C ARG A 34 2.81 -0.69 0.88
N SER A 35 2.17 -0.43 2.02
CA SER A 35 2.13 0.89 2.62
C SER A 35 3.56 1.37 2.87
N PRO A 36 3.82 2.69 2.83
CA PRO A 36 5.16 3.24 2.86
C PRO A 36 5.68 3.30 4.31
N ALA A 37 5.50 2.24 5.10
CA ALA A 37 6.05 2.15 6.46
C ALA A 37 7.58 2.34 6.46
N ALA A 38 8.23 1.97 5.36
CA ALA A 38 9.65 2.24 5.13
C ALA A 38 9.99 3.74 4.99
N SER A 39 9.06 4.59 4.52
CA SER A 39 9.31 6.03 4.34
C SER A 39 9.43 6.78 5.67
N TRP A 40 8.62 6.38 6.67
CA TRP A 40 8.61 7.04 7.97
C TRP A 40 9.89 6.75 8.75
N LEU A 41 10.35 5.48 8.73
CA LEU A 41 11.59 5.08 9.39
C LEU A 41 12.83 5.80 8.83
N TRP A 42 12.86 6.07 7.52
CA TRP A 42 13.96 6.80 6.90
C TRP A 42 14.00 8.27 7.32
N MET A 43 12.83 8.92 7.50
CA MET A 43 12.77 10.28 8.04
C MET A 43 13.34 10.38 9.46
N TRP A 44 13.00 9.44 10.35
CA TRP A 44 13.56 9.42 11.71
C TRP A 44 15.08 9.21 11.71
N GLY A 45 15.60 8.40 10.79
CA GLY A 45 17.05 8.24 10.61
C GLY A 45 17.77 9.56 10.33
N ILE A 46 17.25 10.38 9.42
CA ILE A 46 17.82 11.70 9.08
C ILE A 46 17.76 12.65 10.27
N ILE A 47 16.62 12.70 10.97
CA ILE A 47 16.43 13.58 12.13
C ILE A 47 17.42 13.25 13.24
N ILE A 48 17.62 11.96 13.54
CA ILE A 48 18.58 11.51 14.56
C ILE A 48 20.01 11.89 14.17
N ILE A 49 20.40 11.68 12.91
CA ILE A 49 21.74 12.04 12.42
C ILE A 49 21.96 13.56 12.52
N LEU A 50 21.00 14.36 12.07
CA LEU A 50 21.08 15.82 12.15
C LEU A 50 21.21 16.29 13.61
N ALA A 51 20.40 15.73 14.52
CA ALA A 51 20.46 16.05 15.94
C ALA A 51 21.84 15.72 16.53
N ILE A 52 22.41 14.55 16.21
CA ILE A 52 23.77 14.17 16.65
C ILE A 52 24.81 15.16 16.13
N VAL A 53 24.77 15.54 14.85
CA VAL A 53 25.70 16.51 14.27
C VAL A 53 25.61 17.87 14.99
N LEU A 54 24.40 18.37 15.23
CA LEU A 54 24.18 19.63 15.96
C LEU A 54 24.71 19.54 17.40
N ILE A 55 24.47 18.43 18.10
CA ILE A 55 25.00 18.20 19.45
C ILE A 55 26.54 18.22 19.43
N LEU A 56 27.18 17.51 18.50
CA LEU A 56 28.64 17.49 18.37
C LEU A 56 29.23 18.87 18.04
N GLN A 57 28.54 19.68 17.23
CA GLN A 57 28.95 21.05 16.94
C GLN A 57 28.84 21.96 18.18
N THR A 58 27.77 21.82 18.97
CA THR A 58 27.63 22.59 20.22
C THR A 58 28.62 22.16 21.30
N CYS A 59 28.95 20.86 21.41
CA CYS A 59 29.96 20.36 22.35
C CYS A 59 31.37 20.87 22.04
N SER A 60 31.75 21.01 20.77
CA SER A 60 33.05 21.55 20.36
C SER A 60 33.16 23.08 20.50
N MET A 61 32.03 23.79 20.62
CA MET A 61 31.98 25.24 20.84
C MET A 61 31.98 25.61 22.35
N VAL A 62 31.49 24.72 23.23
CA VAL A 62 31.43 24.96 24.69
C VAL A 62 32.72 24.61 25.44
N THR A 63 33.64 23.85 24.81
CA THR A 63 34.94 23.47 25.41
C THR A 63 36.10 24.41 25.02
N ARG A 64 35.82 25.54 24.37
CA ARG A 64 36.79 26.62 24.10
C ARG A 64 36.58 27.82 25.02
#